data_AF-A0A7D6XST0-F1
#
_entry.id   AF-A0A7D6XST0-F1
#
_cell.length_a   1.000
_cell.length_b   1.000
_cell.length_c   1.000
_cell.angle_alpha   90.00
_cell.angle_beta   90.00
_cell.angle_gamma   90.00
#
_symmetry.space_group_name_H-M   'P 1'
#
loop_
_entity.id
_entity.type
_entity.pdbx_description
1 polymer ?
#
loop_
_entity_poly.entity_id
_entity_poly.type
_entity_poly.pdbx_seq_one_letter_code
_entity_poly.pdbx_strand_id
1 'polypeptide(L)'
;MEIFWNTIAQYNEATWWTQLLITAAGILLTTQLYRKPTLWAKRSMKIYMVFLNGWISVVYYMMYCGARGHHYILAIFWGVIALLWLWDLFTDYTPFERNPKYKVLVGVLYAMPFLYPLLSWARGMEFPMMTTTVMPCSVAVFTIGLLLAFSRRVNLLVILFLCHWALIAFSKVYIYKIPEDLLLASATVPAIYLFFKNYFEQNLHKETKLGARLMNCFLILICIVVGVLLSMTLLHGMKG
;
A
#
# COMPACT_ATOMS: atom_id res chain seq x y z
N MET A 1 2.03 12.81 -20.82
CA MET A 1 2.23 11.38 -20.46
C MET A 1 3.70 10.98 -20.50
N GLU A 2 4.48 11.39 -21.50
CA GLU A 2 5.89 11.00 -21.64
C GLU A 2 6.76 11.29 -20.41
N ILE A 3 6.69 12.49 -19.82
CA ILE A 3 7.50 12.83 -18.63
C ILE A 3 7.28 11.84 -17.47
N PHE A 4 6.03 11.42 -17.25
CA PHE A 4 5.71 10.45 -16.20
C PHE A 4 6.36 9.09 -16.48
N TRP A 5 6.23 8.56 -17.68
CA TRP A 5 6.81 7.27 -18.03
C TRP A 5 8.33 7.30 -18.15
N ASN A 6 8.90 8.41 -18.63
CA ASN A 6 10.35 8.61 -18.73
C ASN A 6 11.03 8.62 -17.35
N THR A 7 10.42 9.31 -16.38
CA THR A 7 10.92 9.28 -14.99
C THR A 7 10.79 7.90 -14.34
N ILE A 8 9.78 7.09 -14.70
CA ILE A 8 9.70 5.67 -14.29
C ILE A 8 10.82 4.85 -14.93
N ALA A 9 11.01 5.01 -16.24
CA ALA A 9 12.04 4.32 -16.99
C ALA A 9 13.43 4.60 -16.39
N GLN A 10 13.78 5.87 -16.18
CA GLN A 10 15.05 6.27 -15.57
C GLN A 10 15.22 5.70 -14.16
N TYR A 11 14.19 5.77 -13.32
CA TYR A 11 14.24 5.17 -11.98
C TYR A 11 14.47 3.66 -12.04
N ASN A 12 13.72 2.95 -12.88
CA ASN A 12 13.82 1.50 -13.00
C ASN A 12 15.16 1.07 -13.55
N GLU A 13 15.62 1.67 -14.63
CA GLU A 13 16.90 1.39 -15.26
C GLU A 13 18.07 1.65 -14.29
N ALA A 14 18.01 2.71 -13.50
CA ALA A 14 19.07 3.04 -12.56
C ALA A 14 19.05 2.21 -11.26
N THR A 15 17.89 1.65 -10.88
CA THR A 15 17.72 1.02 -9.55
C THR A 15 17.28 -0.44 -9.57
N TRP A 16 17.14 -1.08 -10.73
CA TRP A 16 16.56 -2.43 -10.84
C TRP A 16 17.20 -3.47 -9.92
N TRP A 17 18.54 -3.51 -9.82
CA TRP A 17 19.24 -4.41 -8.90
C TRP A 17 18.86 -4.15 -7.44
N THR A 18 18.80 -2.88 -7.05
CA THR A 18 18.39 -2.49 -5.70
C THR A 18 16.92 -2.82 -5.46
N GLN A 19 16.03 -2.63 -6.45
CA GLN A 19 14.63 -3.02 -6.33
C GLN A 19 14.46 -4.53 -6.13
N LEU A 20 15.29 -5.35 -6.78
CA LEU A 20 15.33 -6.80 -6.55
C LEU A 20 15.76 -7.14 -5.12
N LEU A 21 16.82 -6.51 -4.61
CA LEU A 21 17.29 -6.70 -3.23
C LEU A 21 16.25 -6.28 -2.20
N ILE A 22 15.59 -5.12 -2.41
CA ILE A 22 14.51 -4.62 -1.55
C ILE A 22 13.35 -5.62 -1.54
N THR A 23 12.93 -6.09 -2.71
CA THR A 23 11.84 -7.06 -2.85
C THR A 23 12.18 -8.37 -2.14
N ALA A 24 13.39 -8.90 -2.34
CA ALA A 24 13.86 -10.12 -1.68
C ALA A 24 13.90 -9.95 -0.15
N ALA A 25 14.41 -8.81 0.35
CA ALA A 25 14.39 -8.50 1.78
C ALA A 25 12.95 -8.46 2.33
N GLY A 26 12.02 -7.84 1.61
CA GLY A 26 10.59 -7.82 1.97
C GLY A 26 9.99 -9.22 2.08
N ILE A 27 10.27 -10.11 1.12
CA ILE A 27 9.81 -11.52 1.16
C ILE A 27 10.40 -12.25 2.37
N LEU A 28 11.70 -12.12 2.60
CA LEU A 28 12.41 -12.79 3.69
C LEU A 28 11.89 -12.34 5.06
N LEU A 29 11.76 -11.03 5.27
CA LEU A 29 11.27 -10.44 6.52
C LEU A 29 9.81 -10.80 6.78
N THR A 30 8.96 -10.75 5.75
CA THR A 30 7.56 -11.17 5.85
C THR A 30 7.47 -12.65 6.22
N THR A 31 8.26 -13.51 5.57
CA THR A 31 8.33 -14.95 5.86
C THR A 31 8.80 -15.20 7.29
N GLN A 32 9.83 -14.48 7.75
CA GLN A 32 10.34 -14.59 9.11
C GLN A 32 9.26 -14.20 10.13
N LEU A 33 8.55 -13.10 9.88
CA LEU A 33 7.46 -12.63 10.73
C LEU A 33 6.32 -13.65 10.82
N TYR A 34 6.00 -14.36 9.72
CA TYR A 34 5.01 -15.44 9.70
C TYR A 34 5.46 -16.71 10.43
N ARG A 35 6.74 -17.07 10.30
CA ARG A 35 7.30 -18.28 10.93
C ARG A 35 7.39 -18.11 12.44
N LYS A 36 8.05 -17.04 12.89
CA LYS A 36 8.26 -16.71 14.30
C LYS A 36 8.34 -15.19 14.49
N PRO A 37 7.29 -14.52 15.00
CA PRO A 37 7.29 -13.08 15.25
C PRO A 37 8.12 -12.74 16.51
N THR A 38 9.44 -12.97 16.46
CA THR A 38 10.37 -12.59 17.52
C THR A 38 10.54 -11.08 17.60
N LEU A 39 11.07 -10.55 18.71
CA LEU A 39 11.35 -9.13 18.87
C LEU A 39 12.21 -8.59 17.71
N TRP A 40 13.23 -9.34 17.31
CA TRP A 40 14.11 -8.99 16.19
C TRP A 40 13.40 -9.00 14.84
N ALA A 41 12.54 -9.99 14.58
CA ALA A 41 11.76 -10.03 13.33
C ALA A 41 10.83 -8.82 13.22
N LYS A 42 10.13 -8.47 14.31
CA LYS A 42 9.23 -7.31 14.37
C LYS A 42 9.98 -5.99 14.14
N ARG A 43 11.10 -5.79 14.86
CA ARG A 43 11.94 -4.59 14.71
C ARG A 43 12.55 -4.48 13.31
N SER A 44 13.05 -5.59 12.77
CA SER A 44 13.60 -5.62 11.40
C SER A 44 12.55 -5.28 10.36
N MET A 45 11.31 -5.74 10.53
CA MET A 45 10.21 -5.36 9.64
C MET A 45 9.91 -3.86 9.73
N LYS A 46 9.88 -3.27 10.94
CA LYS A 46 9.68 -1.81 11.10
C LYS A 46 10.82 -1.00 10.46
N ILE A 47 12.07 -1.41 10.68
CA ILE A 47 13.25 -0.79 10.04
C ILE A 47 13.13 -0.86 8.51
N TYR A 48 12.73 -2.02 7.98
CA TYR A 48 12.45 -2.17 6.55
C TYR A 48 11.34 -1.25 6.07
N MET A 49 10.26 -1.07 6.83
CA MET A 49 9.20 -0.11 6.48
C MET A 49 9.70 1.34 6.48
N VAL A 50 10.51 1.74 7.47
CA VAL A 50 11.15 3.07 7.48
C VAL A 50 11.99 3.27 6.23
N PHE A 51 12.88 2.31 5.94
CA PHE A 51 13.74 2.34 4.78
C PHE A 51 12.95 2.40 3.47
N LEU A 52 11.93 1.55 3.30
CA LEU A 52 11.14 1.45 2.08
C LEU A 52 10.35 2.73 1.78
N ASN A 53 9.74 3.33 2.80
CA ASN A 53 9.04 4.61 2.66
C ASN A 53 10.03 5.77 2.43
N GLY A 54 11.18 5.76 3.11
CA GLY A 54 12.26 6.72 2.89
C GLY A 54 12.86 6.63 1.48
N TRP A 55 13.01 5.41 0.96
CA TRP A 55 13.45 5.15 -0.41
C TRP A 55 12.50 5.77 -1.44
N ILE A 56 11.18 5.60 -1.25
CA ILE A 56 10.19 6.24 -2.12
C ILE A 56 10.27 7.78 -2.00
N SER A 57 10.37 8.30 -0.78
CA SER A 57 10.44 9.75 -0.54
C SER A 57 11.67 10.38 -1.21
N VAL A 58 12.85 9.82 -0.98
CA VAL A 58 14.13 10.41 -1.39
C VAL A 58 14.52 9.94 -2.78
N VAL A 59 14.69 8.63 -2.98
CA VAL A 59 15.21 8.12 -4.25
C VAL A 59 14.17 8.30 -5.34
N TYR A 60 12.97 7.77 -5.18
CA TYR A 60 11.95 7.85 -6.23
C TYR A 60 11.49 9.30 -6.48
N TYR A 61 11.03 10.01 -5.45
CA TYR A 61 10.43 11.34 -5.65
C TYR A 61 11.43 12.49 -5.77
N MET A 62 12.45 12.56 -4.90
CA MET A 62 13.39 13.69 -4.93
C MET A 62 14.46 13.54 -6.02
N MET A 63 15.00 12.33 -6.25
CA MET A 63 16.08 12.15 -7.23
C MET A 63 15.56 11.95 -8.66
N TYR A 64 14.57 11.06 -8.86
CA TYR A 64 14.14 10.69 -10.22
C TYR A 64 12.87 11.40 -10.72
N CYS A 65 12.02 11.91 -9.83
CA CYS A 65 10.77 12.58 -10.23
C CYS A 65 10.88 14.11 -10.30
N GLY A 66 12.08 14.71 -10.30
CA GLY A 66 12.25 16.17 -10.28
C GLY A 66 11.54 16.91 -11.43
N ALA A 67 11.40 16.27 -12.60
CA ALA A 67 10.68 16.80 -13.76
C ALA A 67 9.14 16.77 -13.61
N ARG A 68 8.60 16.10 -12.59
CA ARG A 68 7.15 16.02 -12.34
C ARG A 68 6.69 17.20 -11.48
N GLY A 69 5.56 17.79 -11.84
CA GLY A 69 4.88 18.76 -10.98
C GLY A 69 4.53 18.13 -9.62
N HIS A 70 4.67 18.91 -8.54
CA HIS A 70 4.35 18.51 -7.16
C HIS A 70 5.15 17.30 -6.61
N HIS A 71 6.28 16.92 -7.21
CA HIS A 71 7.11 15.80 -6.73
C HIS A 71 7.56 15.99 -5.27
N TYR A 72 7.84 17.23 -4.84
CA TYR A 72 8.21 17.56 -3.47
C TYR A 72 7.08 17.30 -2.46
N ILE A 73 5.81 17.54 -2.84
CA ILE A 73 4.65 17.24 -1.98
C ILE A 73 4.56 15.73 -1.76
N LEU A 74 4.74 14.96 -2.83
CA LEU A 74 4.72 13.49 -2.76
C LEU A 74 5.94 12.95 -1.99
N ALA A 75 7.11 13.58 -2.13
CA ALA A 75 8.29 13.25 -1.32
C ALA A 75 8.00 13.45 0.18
N ILE A 76 7.46 14.61 0.56
CA ILE A 76 7.08 14.91 1.96
C ILE A 76 6.04 13.89 2.45
N PHE A 77 5.03 13.59 1.63
CA PHE A 77 3.99 12.63 1.96
C PHE A 77 4.56 11.26 2.37
N TRP A 78 5.44 10.69 1.55
CA TRP A 78 6.10 9.41 1.86
C TRP A 78 7.13 9.53 2.99
N GLY A 79 7.77 10.69 3.13
CA GLY A 79 8.67 11.01 4.23
C GLY A 79 7.94 11.00 5.58
N VAL A 80 6.72 11.55 5.65
CA VAL A 80 5.89 11.50 6.86
C VAL A 80 5.54 10.06 7.21
N ILE A 81 5.20 9.21 6.24
CA ILE A 81 4.94 7.77 6.50
C ILE A 81 6.20 7.09 7.04
N ALA A 82 7.39 7.40 6.51
CA ALA A 82 8.66 6.88 7.02
C ALA A 82 8.90 7.30 8.48
N LEU A 83 8.62 8.57 8.82
CA LEU A 83 8.72 9.09 10.18
C LEU A 83 7.71 8.44 11.14
N LEU A 84 6.48 8.16 10.67
CA LEU A 84 5.48 7.43 11.47
C LEU A 84 5.95 6.00 11.78
N TRP A 85 6.56 5.31 10.82
CA TRP A 85 7.18 4.00 11.07
C TRP A 85 8.39 4.08 11.99
N LEU A 86 9.17 5.16 11.90
CA LEU A 86 10.32 5.39 12.77
C LEU A 86 9.87 5.63 14.21
N TRP A 87 8.82 6.43 14.40
CA TRP A 87 8.18 6.61 15.70
C TRP A 87 7.64 5.28 16.24
N ASP A 88 6.95 4.48 15.41
CA ASP A 88 6.41 3.18 15.79
C ASP A 88 7.50 2.14 16.14
N LEU A 89 8.70 2.27 15.58
CA LEU A 89 9.88 1.46 15.94
C LEU A 89 10.31 1.70 17.40
N PHE A 90 10.20 2.94 17.90
CA PHE A 90 10.60 3.29 19.27
C PHE A 90 9.48 3.10 20.28
N THR A 91 8.23 3.41 19.92
CA THR A 91 7.09 3.31 20.84
C THR A 91 6.45 1.93 20.89
N ASP A 92 6.75 1.08 19.91
CA ASP A 92 6.14 -0.23 19.71
C ASP A 92 4.61 -0.21 19.65
N TYR A 93 4.03 0.88 19.15
CA TYR A 93 2.58 1.07 19.11
C TYR A 93 1.86 -0.01 18.26
N THR A 94 2.47 -0.42 17.15
CA THR A 94 2.02 -1.54 16.30
C THR A 94 2.82 -2.81 16.64
N PRO A 95 2.30 -3.74 17.47
CA PRO A 95 3.10 -4.83 18.05
C PRO A 95 3.38 -5.99 17.09
N PHE A 96 2.93 -5.94 15.83
CA PHE A 96 3.04 -7.02 14.84
C PHE A 96 2.68 -8.42 15.37
N GLU A 97 1.48 -8.56 15.94
CA GLU A 97 0.87 -9.82 16.34
C GLU A 97 0.02 -10.44 15.23
N ARG A 98 0.33 -11.69 14.88
CA ARG A 98 -0.35 -12.40 13.78
C ARG A 98 -1.88 -12.41 13.96
N ASN A 99 -2.58 -11.94 12.93
CA ASN A 99 -4.03 -11.95 12.82
C ASN A 99 -4.48 -13.01 11.80
N PRO A 100 -5.02 -14.16 12.23
CA PRO A 100 -5.43 -15.23 11.31
C PRO A 100 -6.79 -14.98 10.63
N LYS A 101 -7.51 -13.90 10.93
CA LYS A 101 -8.90 -13.68 10.50
C LYS A 101 -9.04 -13.45 8.99
N TYR A 102 -8.03 -12.88 8.33
CA TYR A 102 -8.12 -12.41 6.93
C TYR A 102 -7.08 -13.06 5.99
N LYS A 103 -6.70 -14.32 6.23
CA LYS A 103 -5.59 -15.00 5.52
C LYS A 103 -5.68 -14.92 3.99
N VAL A 104 -6.88 -15.13 3.42
CA VAL A 104 -7.08 -15.12 1.95
C VAL A 104 -6.83 -13.71 1.40
N LEU A 105 -7.48 -12.69 1.97
CA LEU A 105 -7.31 -11.30 1.55
C LEU A 105 -5.85 -10.85 1.66
N VAL A 106 -5.19 -11.18 2.78
CA VAL A 106 -3.78 -10.90 2.98
C VAL A 106 -2.89 -11.57 1.93
N GLY A 107 -3.18 -12.83 1.58
CA GLY A 107 -2.47 -13.54 0.50
C GLY A 107 -2.60 -12.82 -0.85
N VAL A 108 -3.81 -12.37 -1.18
CA VAL A 108 -4.05 -11.57 -2.40
C VAL A 108 -3.25 -10.26 -2.36
N LEU A 109 -3.27 -9.54 -1.24
CA LEU A 109 -2.55 -8.27 -1.09
C LEU A 109 -1.03 -8.43 -1.20
N TYR A 110 -0.45 -9.55 -0.74
CA TYR A 110 0.96 -9.83 -0.94
C TYR A 110 1.32 -10.27 -2.36
N ALA A 111 0.38 -10.85 -3.10
CA ALA A 111 0.58 -11.16 -4.51
C ALA A 111 0.55 -9.89 -5.38
N MET A 112 -0.26 -8.89 -4.99
CA MET A 112 -0.49 -7.68 -5.79
C MET A 112 0.79 -6.94 -6.22
N PRO A 113 1.80 -6.67 -5.38
CA PRO A 113 3.06 -6.05 -5.82
C PRO A 113 3.72 -6.72 -7.03
N PHE A 114 3.57 -8.04 -7.16
CA PHE A 114 4.08 -8.82 -8.29
C PHE A 114 3.13 -8.82 -9.49
N LEU A 115 1.84 -8.58 -9.27
CA LEU A 115 0.86 -8.41 -10.34
C LEU A 115 1.03 -7.09 -11.09
N TYR A 116 1.51 -6.01 -10.43
CA TYR A 116 1.80 -4.73 -11.09
C TYR A 116 2.68 -4.88 -12.35
N PRO A 117 3.91 -5.44 -12.26
CA PRO A 117 4.75 -5.62 -13.43
C PRO A 117 4.16 -6.59 -14.46
N LEU A 118 3.44 -7.62 -14.04
CA LEU A 118 2.80 -8.57 -14.96
C LEU A 118 1.67 -7.93 -15.77
N LEU A 119 0.84 -7.10 -15.15
CA LEU A 119 -0.22 -6.36 -15.82
C LEU A 119 0.35 -5.25 -16.72
N SER A 120 1.45 -4.62 -16.31
CA SER A 120 2.19 -3.67 -17.14
C SER A 120 2.72 -4.37 -18.40
N TRP A 121 3.30 -5.55 -18.26
CA TRP A 121 3.77 -6.33 -19.39
C TRP A 121 2.63 -6.81 -20.30
N ALA A 122 1.52 -7.29 -19.72
CA ALA A 122 0.37 -7.78 -20.47
C ALA A 122 -0.30 -6.72 -21.36
N ARG A 123 -0.09 -5.42 -21.09
CA ARG A 123 -0.58 -4.33 -21.95
C ARG A 123 0.43 -3.87 -23.01
N GLY A 124 1.57 -4.55 -23.13
CA GLY A 124 2.64 -4.20 -24.07
C GLY A 124 3.62 -3.14 -23.57
N MET A 125 3.70 -2.88 -22.25
CA MET A 125 4.82 -2.10 -21.71
C MET A 125 6.01 -3.00 -21.40
N GLU A 126 7.21 -2.56 -21.76
CA GLU A 126 8.44 -3.30 -21.52
C GLU A 126 9.34 -2.56 -20.54
N PHE A 127 10.22 -3.31 -19.87
CA PHE A 127 11.25 -2.70 -19.03
C PHE A 127 12.15 -1.81 -19.89
N PRO A 128 12.49 -0.57 -19.45
CA PRO A 128 12.30 -0.04 -18.09
C PRO A 128 10.99 0.73 -17.88
N MET A 129 10.16 0.92 -18.90
CA MET A 129 8.93 1.72 -18.85
C MET A 129 7.73 0.92 -18.30
N MET A 130 7.83 0.42 -17.07
CA MET A 130 6.78 -0.41 -16.44
C MET A 130 6.65 -0.16 -14.93
N THR A 131 5.51 -0.53 -14.35
CA THR A 131 5.35 -0.47 -12.88
C THR A 131 6.02 -1.68 -12.22
N THR A 132 6.91 -1.45 -11.26
CA THR A 132 7.68 -2.51 -10.58
C THR A 132 7.23 -2.69 -9.12
N THR A 133 7.76 -3.70 -8.44
CA THR A 133 7.42 -4.05 -7.06
C THR A 133 7.76 -2.97 -6.02
N VAL A 134 8.73 -2.10 -6.32
CA VAL A 134 9.19 -0.99 -5.45
C VAL A 134 8.69 0.35 -5.99
N MET A 135 7.43 0.35 -6.46
CA MET A 135 6.68 1.56 -6.78
C MET A 135 5.79 1.96 -5.59
N PRO A 136 5.45 3.25 -5.46
CA PRO A 136 4.60 3.76 -4.39
C PRO A 136 3.27 2.98 -4.20
N CYS A 137 2.59 2.62 -5.29
CA CYS A 137 1.34 1.86 -5.24
C CYS A 137 1.54 0.41 -4.75
N SER A 138 2.55 -0.28 -5.28
CA SER A 138 2.92 -1.64 -4.84
C SER A 138 3.29 -1.68 -3.36
N VAL A 139 4.06 -0.70 -2.87
CA VAL A 139 4.43 -0.58 -1.46
C VAL A 139 3.22 -0.26 -0.59
N ALA A 140 2.30 0.60 -1.05
CA ALA A 140 1.07 0.89 -0.31
C ALA A 140 0.21 -0.38 -0.12
N VAL A 141 0.01 -1.15 -1.19
CA VAL A 141 -0.74 -2.42 -1.12
C VAL A 141 -0.06 -3.42 -0.19
N PHE A 142 1.26 -3.57 -0.30
CA PHE A 142 2.04 -4.41 0.61
C PHE A 142 1.86 -3.99 2.07
N THR A 143 1.91 -2.68 2.35
CA THR A 143 1.72 -2.13 3.70
C THR A 143 0.35 -2.46 4.25
N ILE A 144 -0.70 -2.33 3.43
CA ILE A 144 -2.07 -2.70 3.81
C ILE A 144 -2.14 -4.19 4.16
N GLY A 145 -1.55 -5.05 3.33
CA GLY A 145 -1.45 -6.50 3.58
C GLY A 145 -0.72 -6.82 4.88
N LEU A 146 0.41 -6.17 5.13
CA LEU A 146 1.20 -6.33 6.36
C LEU A 146 0.42 -5.93 7.61
N LEU A 147 -0.24 -4.78 7.57
CA LEU A 147 -1.05 -4.29 8.69
C LEU A 147 -2.24 -5.22 8.96
N LEU A 148 -2.94 -5.70 7.93
CA LEU A 148 -4.03 -6.67 8.09
C LEU A 148 -3.54 -8.02 8.62
N ALA A 149 -2.35 -8.45 8.22
CA ALA A 149 -1.74 -9.72 8.61
C ALA A 149 -1.27 -9.77 10.06
N PHE A 150 -0.75 -8.65 10.58
CA PHE A 150 -0.01 -8.63 11.84
C PHE A 150 -0.47 -7.55 12.82
N SER A 151 -1.48 -6.75 12.54
CA SER A 151 -1.82 -5.65 13.45
C SER A 151 -3.24 -5.78 13.94
N ARG A 152 -3.38 -6.09 15.25
CA ARG A 152 -4.62 -5.87 15.99
C ARG A 152 -4.79 -4.38 16.27
N ARG A 153 -3.75 -3.72 16.77
CA ARG A 153 -3.69 -2.26 16.95
C ARG A 153 -2.83 -1.67 15.84
N VAL A 154 -3.37 -0.66 15.16
CA VAL A 154 -2.78 0.00 13.98
C VAL A 154 -2.79 1.49 14.21
N ASN A 155 -1.71 2.16 13.83
CA ASN A 155 -1.68 3.61 13.83
C ASN A 155 -2.65 4.14 12.75
N LEU A 156 -3.75 4.77 13.19
CA LEU A 156 -4.78 5.33 12.30
C LEU A 156 -4.22 6.36 11.32
N LEU A 157 -3.14 7.06 11.68
CA LEU A 157 -2.49 8.00 10.76
C LEU A 157 -1.88 7.27 9.56
N VAL A 158 -1.20 6.14 9.78
CA VAL A 158 -0.63 5.35 8.66
C VAL A 158 -1.75 4.89 7.72
N ILE A 159 -2.89 4.46 8.26
CA ILE A 159 -4.05 4.08 7.46
C ILE A 159 -4.59 5.29 6.68
N LEU A 160 -4.77 6.44 7.33
CA LEU A 160 -5.26 7.66 6.69
C LEU A 160 -4.38 8.06 5.49
N PHE A 161 -3.06 8.02 5.67
CA PHE A 161 -2.11 8.28 4.58
C PHE A 161 -2.24 7.24 3.47
N LEU A 162 -2.33 5.94 3.77
CA LEU A 162 -2.53 4.92 2.73
C LEU A 162 -3.85 5.10 1.96
N CYS A 163 -4.92 5.51 2.65
CA CYS A 163 -6.20 5.81 2.02
C CYS A 163 -6.12 7.04 1.11
N HIS A 164 -5.45 8.09 1.57
CA HIS A 164 -5.20 9.28 0.76
C HIS A 164 -4.36 8.93 -0.48
N TRP A 165 -3.37 8.06 -0.32
CA TRP A 165 -2.57 7.56 -1.43
C TRP A 165 -3.41 6.81 -2.47
N ALA A 166 -4.36 5.99 -2.03
CA ALA A 166 -5.27 5.28 -2.93
C ALA A 166 -6.16 6.25 -3.74
N LEU A 167 -6.60 7.37 -3.15
CA LEU A 167 -7.33 8.42 -3.88
C LEU A 167 -6.45 9.11 -4.93
N ILE A 168 -5.19 9.41 -4.59
CA ILE A 168 -4.23 9.95 -5.55
C ILE A 168 -3.97 8.95 -6.69
N ALA A 169 -3.77 7.66 -6.37
CA ALA A 169 -3.54 6.61 -7.35
C ALA A 169 -4.74 6.44 -8.29
N PHE A 170 -5.97 6.53 -7.76
CA PHE A 170 -7.19 6.48 -8.57
C PHE A 170 -7.22 7.59 -9.64
N SER A 171 -6.75 8.80 -9.33
CA SER A 171 -6.62 9.86 -10.34
C SER A 171 -5.61 9.52 -11.46
N LYS A 172 -4.56 8.75 -11.14
CA LYS A 172 -3.52 8.35 -12.10
C LYS A 172 -3.99 7.29 -13.10
N VAL A 173 -4.98 6.47 -12.71
CA VAL A 173 -5.63 5.50 -13.61
C VAL A 173 -6.09 6.20 -14.90
N TYR A 174 -6.79 7.33 -14.77
CA TYR A 174 -7.35 8.04 -15.92
C TYR A 174 -6.32 8.93 -16.62
N ILE A 175 -5.45 9.62 -15.86
CA ILE A 175 -4.51 10.60 -16.40
C ILE A 175 -3.30 9.95 -17.06
N TYR A 176 -2.77 8.88 -16.47
CA TYR A 176 -1.53 8.22 -16.90
C TYR A 176 -1.75 6.81 -17.46
N LYS A 177 -3.00 6.36 -17.55
CA LYS A 177 -3.39 5.05 -18.11
C LYS A 177 -2.70 3.89 -17.38
N ILE A 178 -2.75 3.92 -16.05
CA ILE A 178 -2.22 2.87 -15.16
C ILE A 178 -3.39 2.10 -14.55
N PRO A 179 -3.99 1.12 -15.26
CA PRO A 179 -5.13 0.38 -14.72
C PRO A 179 -4.77 -0.48 -13.50
N GLU A 180 -3.49 -0.79 -13.25
CA GLU A 180 -3.08 -1.53 -12.06
C GLU A 180 -3.33 -0.77 -10.76
N ASP A 181 -3.35 0.56 -10.81
CA ASP A 181 -3.65 1.38 -9.62
C ASP A 181 -5.10 1.15 -9.13
N LEU A 182 -5.99 0.55 -9.94
CA LEU A 182 -7.28 0.04 -9.45
C LEU A 182 -7.12 -1.11 -8.45
N LEU A 183 -6.04 -1.90 -8.51
CA LEU A 183 -5.76 -2.92 -7.50
C LEU A 183 -5.57 -2.26 -6.13
N LEU A 184 -4.86 -1.13 -6.07
CA LEU A 184 -4.71 -0.38 -4.83
C LEU A 184 -6.03 0.24 -4.37
N ALA A 185 -6.79 0.86 -5.29
CA ALA A 185 -8.09 1.44 -4.95
C ALA A 185 -9.06 0.38 -4.40
N SER A 186 -9.14 -0.78 -5.07
CA SER A 186 -9.99 -1.90 -4.66
C SER A 186 -9.52 -2.59 -3.38
N ALA A 187 -8.20 -2.67 -3.14
CA ALA A 187 -7.63 -3.20 -1.90
C ALA A 187 -7.91 -2.31 -0.67
N THR A 188 -7.95 -1.00 -0.88
CA THR A 188 -8.09 -0.01 0.21
C THR A 188 -9.49 -0.06 0.83
N VAL A 189 -10.52 -0.30 0.03
CA VAL A 189 -11.92 -0.37 0.47
C VAL A 189 -12.19 -1.44 1.55
N PRO A 190 -11.92 -2.74 1.34
CA PRO A 190 -12.08 -3.76 2.36
C PRO A 190 -11.11 -3.55 3.51
N ALA A 191 -9.89 -3.06 3.25
CA ALA A 191 -8.93 -2.79 4.30
C ALA A 191 -9.43 -1.74 5.29
N ILE A 192 -9.95 -0.60 4.80
CA ILE A 192 -10.58 0.45 5.61
C ILE A 192 -11.69 -0.13 6.47
N TYR A 193 -12.61 -0.89 5.87
CA TYR A 193 -13.71 -1.51 6.61
C TYR A 193 -13.20 -2.37 7.77
N LEU A 194 -12.21 -3.22 7.49
CA LEU A 194 -11.65 -4.12 8.48
C LEU A 194 -10.88 -3.38 9.57
N PHE A 195 -10.16 -2.31 9.23
CA PHE A 195 -9.45 -1.49 10.20
C PHE A 195 -10.41 -0.75 11.14
N PHE A 196 -11.44 -0.10 10.59
CA PHE A 196 -12.47 0.55 11.42
C PHE A 196 -13.22 -0.47 12.26
N LYS A 197 -13.61 -1.61 11.69
CA LYS A 197 -14.26 -2.69 12.45
C LYS A 197 -13.39 -3.16 13.63
N ASN A 198 -12.10 -3.42 13.41
CA ASN A 198 -11.20 -3.83 14.48
C ASN A 198 -10.99 -2.71 15.52
N TYR A 199 -10.92 -1.45 15.09
CA TYR A 199 -10.83 -0.29 15.98
C TYR A 199 -12.07 -0.19 16.89
N PHE A 200 -13.27 -0.35 16.34
CA PHE A 200 -14.51 -0.33 17.13
C PHE A 200 -14.65 -1.55 18.01
N GLU A 201 -14.32 -2.76 17.55
CA GLU A 201 -14.31 -3.97 18.39
C GLU A 201 -13.41 -3.79 19.62
N GLN A 202 -12.28 -3.08 19.49
CA GLN A 202 -11.36 -2.79 20.60
C GLN A 202 -11.85 -1.67 21.53
N ASN A 203 -12.57 -0.69 21.00
CA ASN A 203 -13.08 0.45 21.76
C ASN A 203 -14.55 0.26 22.22
N LEU A 204 -15.16 -0.91 21.97
CA LEU A 204 -16.56 -1.19 22.24
C LEU A 204 -16.95 -1.11 23.72
N HIS A 205 -15.98 -1.19 24.64
CA HIS A 205 -16.22 -0.93 26.06
C HIS A 205 -16.62 0.53 26.36
N LYS A 206 -16.51 1.45 25.40
CA LYS A 206 -16.88 2.88 25.52
C LYS A 206 -18.10 3.31 24.67
N GLU A 207 -18.59 2.48 23.76
CA GLU A 207 -19.60 2.87 22.74
C GLU A 207 -20.80 1.90 22.70
N THR A 208 -21.99 2.41 22.38
CA THR A 208 -23.23 1.61 22.45
C THR A 208 -23.32 0.57 21.32
N LYS A 209 -23.85 -0.63 21.65
CA LYS A 209 -23.98 -1.80 20.74
C LYS A 209 -24.76 -1.51 19.44
N LEU A 210 -25.59 -0.47 19.41
CA LEU A 210 -26.38 -0.02 18.25
C LEU A 210 -25.52 0.78 17.25
N GLY A 211 -24.63 1.65 17.71
CA GLY A 211 -23.73 2.44 16.86
C GLY A 211 -22.76 1.57 16.05
N ALA A 212 -22.21 0.52 16.68
CA ALA A 212 -21.33 -0.44 16.01
C ALA A 212 -22.03 -1.25 14.89
N ARG A 213 -23.34 -1.49 15.01
CA ARG A 213 -24.12 -2.25 14.02
C ARG A 213 -24.49 -1.39 12.81
N LEU A 214 -24.92 -0.15 13.05
CA LEU A 214 -25.23 0.83 12.00
C LEU A 214 -23.99 1.17 11.18
N MET A 215 -22.85 1.36 11.84
CA MET A 215 -21.59 1.68 11.17
C MET A 215 -21.03 0.52 10.35
N ASN A 216 -21.15 -0.72 10.84
CA ASN A 216 -20.82 -1.90 10.03
C ASN A 216 -21.69 -1.96 8.76
N CYS A 217 -22.98 -1.67 8.87
CA CYS A 217 -23.89 -1.64 7.72
C CYS A 217 -23.51 -0.54 6.73
N PHE A 218 -23.23 0.67 7.22
CA PHE A 218 -22.81 1.82 6.43
C PHE A 218 -21.48 1.57 5.69
N LEU A 219 -20.48 1.01 6.38
CA LEU A 219 -19.20 0.69 5.76
C LEU A 219 -19.30 -0.42 4.71
N ILE A 220 -20.13 -1.46 4.95
CA ILE A 220 -20.38 -2.50 3.94
C ILE A 220 -21.04 -1.89 2.70
N LEU A 221 -22.03 -1.01 2.89
CA LEU A 221 -22.69 -0.30 1.79
C LEU A 221 -21.68 0.52 0.98
N ILE A 222 -20.82 1.29 1.63
CA ILE A 222 -19.74 2.03 0.97
C ILE A 222 -18.81 1.08 0.21
N CYS A 223 -18.45 -0.07 0.81
CA CYS A 223 -17.59 -1.04 0.15
C CYS A 223 -18.21 -1.58 -1.14
N ILE A 224 -19.50 -1.88 -1.12
CA ILE A 224 -20.25 -2.36 -2.30
C ILE A 224 -20.31 -1.27 -3.36
N VAL A 225 -20.70 -0.05 -2.99
CA VAL A 225 -20.83 1.08 -3.93
C VAL A 225 -19.48 1.40 -4.58
N VAL A 226 -18.43 1.53 -3.79
CA VAL A 226 -17.09 1.81 -4.32
C VAL A 226 -16.57 0.64 -5.15
N GLY A 227 -16.79 -0.61 -4.71
CA GLY A 227 -16.40 -1.80 -5.47
C GLY A 227 -17.06 -1.90 -6.85
N VAL A 228 -18.36 -1.58 -6.94
CA VAL A 228 -19.10 -1.53 -8.21
C VAL A 228 -18.58 -0.41 -9.10
N LEU A 229 -18.37 0.79 -8.56
CA LEU A 229 -17.83 1.92 -9.32
C LEU A 229 -16.42 1.64 -9.86
N LEU A 230 -15.55 1.05 -9.05
CA LEU A 230 -14.20 0.64 -9.46
C LEU A 230 -14.26 -0.45 -10.54
N SER A 231 -15.14 -1.44 -10.41
CA SER A 231 -15.27 -2.52 -11.41
C SER A 231 -15.77 -2.00 -12.76
N MET A 232 -16.76 -1.10 -12.75
CA MET A 232 -17.25 -0.42 -13.95
C MET A 232 -16.16 0.42 -14.62
N THR A 233 -15.35 1.10 -13.82
CA THR A 233 -14.20 1.88 -14.28
C THR A 233 -13.14 1.00 -14.94
N LEU A 234 -12.83 -0.16 -14.33
CA LEU A 234 -11.87 -1.13 -14.86
C LEU A 234 -12.34 -1.68 -16.23
N LEU A 235 -13.61 -2.04 -16.34
CA LEU A 235 -14.22 -2.54 -17.58
C LEU A 235 -14.24 -1.49 -18.69
N HIS A 236 -14.43 -0.22 -18.34
CA HIS A 236 -14.39 0.88 -19.31
C HIS A 236 -12.95 1.21 -19.72
N GLY A 237 -12.01 1.24 -18.77
CA GLY A 237 -10.60 1.53 -19.01
C GLY A 237 -9.82 0.44 -19.75
N MET A 238 -10.30 -0.81 -19.75
CA MET A 238 -9.73 -1.91 -20.55
C MET A 238 -10.22 -1.93 -22.01
N LYS A 239 -11.27 -1.18 -22.34
CA LYS A 239 -11.90 -1.17 -23.69
C LYS A 239 -11.41 -0.05 -24.60
N GLY A 240 -10.56 0.85 -24.10
CA GLY A 240 -9.99 1.96 -24.87
C GLY A 240 -8.48 2.05 -24.68
#